data_AF-A0A450Z466-F1
#
_entry.id   AF-A0A450Z466-F1
#
_cell.length_a   1.000
_cell.length_b   1.000
_cell.length_c   1.000
_cell.angle_alpha   90.00
_cell.angle_beta   90.00
_cell.angle_gamma   90.00
#
_symmetry.space_group_name_H-M   'P 1'
#
loop_
_entity.id
_entity.type
_entity.pdbx_description
1 polymer ?
#
loop_
_entity_poly.entity_id
_entity_poly.type
_entity_poly.pdbx_seq_one_letter_code
_entity_poly.pdbx_strand_id
1 'polypeptide(L)'
;MSTITYEEVLSLFQETDRRFKETDRRFKETERMIERLGQQIGGLGDKFGYFTEGMALPSMERILAERFGMTVILPRARIRKNGETIEIDVLAYANDDINLAVLVEVKSRVKREAISQLQKLTERFREFFPEHRDKAAMGILAGVDWDRSIAEKAREAGFLTASIRDEMFEITAPKEFRARRW
;
A
#
# COMPACT_ATOMS: atom_id res chain seq x y z
N MET A 1 28.54 18.94 63.85
CA MET A 1 28.14 18.19 62.64
C MET A 1 27.10 17.19 63.07
N SER A 2 25.93 17.15 62.41
CA SER A 2 24.91 16.14 62.73
C SER A 2 25.41 14.77 62.28
N THR A 3 25.49 13.80 63.18
CA THR A 3 25.94 12.44 62.88
C THR A 3 24.75 11.65 62.35
N ILE A 4 24.79 11.25 61.08
CA ILE A 4 23.75 10.40 60.49
C ILE A 4 23.77 9.04 61.19
N THR A 5 22.60 8.58 61.62
CA THR A 5 22.42 7.28 62.29
C THR A 5 22.17 6.16 61.27
N TYR A 6 22.47 4.92 61.68
CA TYR A 6 22.23 3.73 60.85
C TYR A 6 20.74 3.55 60.49
N GLU A 7 19.83 3.89 61.40
CA GLU A 7 18.38 3.81 61.17
C GLU A 7 17.90 4.82 60.11
N GLU A 8 18.44 6.03 60.09
CA GLU A 8 18.16 7.03 59.05
C GLU A 8 18.61 6.55 57.67
N VAL A 9 19.77 5.90 57.57
CA VAL A 9 20.25 5.29 56.32
C VAL A 9 19.34 4.15 55.88
N LEU A 10 18.93 3.26 56.79
CA LEU A 10 18.05 2.14 56.46
C LEU A 10 16.67 2.62 55.99
N SER A 11 16.13 3.66 56.62
CA SER A 11 14.87 4.30 56.22
C SER A 11 14.95 4.88 54.81
N LEU A 12 16.05 5.60 54.50
CA LEU A 12 16.30 6.13 53.15
C LEU A 12 16.41 5.02 52.09
N PHE A 13 17.04 3.90 52.40
CA PHE A 13 17.11 2.74 51.50
C PHE A 13 15.72 2.12 51.25
N GLN A 14 14.90 1.97 52.29
CA GLN A 14 13.54 1.45 52.15
C GLN A 14 12.64 2.40 51.34
N GLU A 15 12.77 3.71 51.54
CA GLU A 15 12.05 4.70 50.75
C GLU A 15 12.51 4.69 49.28
N THR A 16 13.82 4.56 49.05
CA THR A 16 14.39 4.47 47.70
C THR A 16 13.91 3.20 46.98
N ASP A 17 13.90 2.04 47.64
CA ASP A 17 13.39 0.78 47.07
C ASP A 17 11.90 0.87 46.73
N ARG A 18 11.08 1.52 47.59
CA ARG A 18 9.67 1.78 47.29
C ARG A 18 9.49 2.68 46.08
N ARG A 19 10.23 3.81 46.01
CA ARG A 19 10.18 4.72 44.86
C ARG A 19 10.63 4.02 43.58
N PHE A 20 11.68 3.19 43.64
CA PHE A 20 12.18 2.43 42.50
C PHE A 20 11.15 1.42 41.98
N LYS A 21 10.48 0.69 42.88
CA LYS A 21 9.38 -0.23 42.53
C LYS A 21 8.18 0.50 41.92
N GLU A 22 7.87 1.70 42.40
CA GLU A 22 6.81 2.52 41.82
C GLU A 22 7.21 3.02 40.42
N THR A 23 8.44 3.48 40.24
CA THR A 23 8.98 3.87 38.93
C THR A 23 8.97 2.70 37.94
N ASP A 24 9.39 1.50 38.33
CA ASP A 24 9.36 0.30 37.49
C ASP A 24 7.93 -0.06 37.07
N ARG A 25 6.95 0.06 37.96
CA ARG A 25 5.53 -0.14 37.64
C ARG A 25 5.03 0.88 36.61
N ARG A 26 5.29 2.17 36.84
CA ARG A 26 4.89 3.25 35.90
C ARG A 26 5.57 3.10 34.54
N PHE A 27 6.82 2.65 34.52
CA PHE A 27 7.55 2.38 33.28
C PHE A 27 6.89 1.25 32.48
N LYS A 28 6.59 0.11 33.13
CA LYS A 28 5.87 -1.01 32.50
C LYS A 28 4.47 -0.63 32.01
N GLU A 29 3.76 0.24 32.72
CA GLU A 29 2.47 0.77 32.27
C GLU A 29 2.61 1.66 31.03
N THR A 30 3.69 2.46 30.99
CA THR A 30 4.01 3.31 29.84
C THR A 30 4.38 2.49 28.61
N GLU A 31 5.21 1.45 28.75
CA GLU A 31 5.54 0.53 27.65
C GLU A 31 4.28 -0.11 27.06
N ARG A 32 3.38 -0.62 27.90
CA ARG A 32 2.08 -1.19 27.46
C ARG A 32 1.21 -0.16 26.75
N MET A 33 1.22 1.10 27.20
CA MET A 33 0.47 2.17 26.54
C MET A 33 1.05 2.48 25.16
N ILE A 34 2.38 2.54 25.04
CA ILE A 34 3.08 2.74 23.76
C ILE A 34 2.77 1.60 22.78
N GLU A 35 2.81 0.35 23.23
CA GLU A 35 2.47 -0.82 22.39
C GLU A 35 1.03 -0.75 21.87
N ARG A 36 0.06 -0.43 22.74
CA ARG A 36 -1.36 -0.29 22.34
C ARG A 36 -1.55 0.85 21.36
N LEU A 37 -0.88 1.98 21.57
CA LEU A 37 -0.92 3.10 20.63
C LEU A 37 -0.33 2.69 19.27
N GLY A 38 0.79 1.96 19.26
CA GLY A 38 1.38 1.42 18.04
C GLY A 38 0.41 0.51 17.27
N GLN A 39 -0.30 -0.38 17.97
CA GLN A 39 -1.32 -1.25 17.36
C GLN A 39 -2.51 -0.46 16.79
N GLN A 40 -3.01 0.53 17.52
CA GLN A 40 -4.11 1.40 17.06
C GLN A 40 -3.71 2.22 15.84
N ILE A 41 -2.50 2.77 15.82
CA ILE A 41 -1.95 3.52 14.67
C ILE A 41 -1.78 2.60 13.46
N GLY A 42 -1.28 1.38 13.66
CA GLY A 42 -1.19 0.37 12.60
C GLY A 42 -2.55 0.07 11.97
N GLY A 43 -3.58 -0.15 12.79
CA GLY A 43 -4.94 -0.40 12.33
C GLY A 43 -5.61 0.78 11.61
N LEU A 44 -5.11 2.01 11.77
CA LEU A 44 -5.55 3.14 10.95
C LEU A 44 -5.00 3.03 9.52
N GLY A 45 -3.74 2.61 9.35
CA GLY A 45 -3.12 2.43 8.03
C GLY A 45 -3.90 1.46 7.14
N ASP A 46 -4.33 0.33 7.70
CA ASP A 46 -5.13 -0.68 6.98
C ASP A 46 -6.48 -0.11 6.52
N LYS A 47 -7.15 0.67 7.39
CA LYS A 47 -8.41 1.35 7.04
C LYS A 47 -8.21 2.34 5.90
N PHE A 48 -7.13 3.14 5.94
CA PHE A 48 -6.80 4.06 4.85
C PHE A 48 -6.56 3.33 3.52
N GLY A 49 -5.94 2.15 3.54
CA GLY A 49 -5.83 1.28 2.37
C GLY A 49 -7.20 0.92 1.80
N TYR A 50 -8.07 0.37 2.64
CA TYR A 50 -9.43 -0.03 2.23
C TYR A 50 -10.26 1.15 1.68
N PHE A 51 -10.18 2.32 2.30
CA PHE A 51 -10.85 3.52 1.78
C PHE A 51 -10.29 3.95 0.43
N THR A 52 -8.96 3.84 0.24
CA THR A 52 -8.33 4.18 -1.03
C THR A 52 -8.81 3.26 -2.14
N GLU A 53 -8.86 1.95 -1.91
CA GLU A 53 -9.42 0.98 -2.86
C GLU A 53 -10.90 1.29 -3.17
N GLY A 54 -11.69 1.61 -2.14
CA GLY A 54 -13.10 1.94 -2.27
C GLY A 54 -13.37 3.18 -3.14
N MET A 55 -12.49 4.18 -3.13
CA MET A 55 -12.58 5.36 -4.01
C MET A 55 -11.96 5.10 -5.40
N ALA A 56 -10.93 4.24 -5.47
CA ALA A 56 -10.23 3.95 -6.70
C ALA A 56 -11.10 3.16 -7.68
N LEU A 57 -11.86 2.17 -7.20
CA LEU A 57 -12.59 1.27 -8.09
C LEU A 57 -13.57 1.99 -9.04
N PRO A 58 -14.50 2.86 -8.58
CA PRO A 58 -15.42 3.56 -9.49
C PRO A 58 -14.68 4.42 -10.52
N SER A 59 -13.58 5.05 -10.10
CA SER A 59 -12.76 5.86 -10.99
C SER A 59 -12.01 5.02 -12.02
N MET A 60 -11.48 3.86 -11.61
CA MET A 60 -10.79 2.93 -12.49
C MET A 60 -11.74 2.27 -13.47
N GLU A 61 -12.93 1.84 -13.04
CA GLU A 61 -13.98 1.31 -13.92
C GLU A 61 -14.28 2.29 -15.05
N ARG A 62 -14.52 3.56 -14.70
CA ARG A 62 -14.76 4.63 -15.67
C ARG A 62 -13.58 4.83 -16.61
N ILE A 63 -12.36 4.97 -16.08
CA ILE A 63 -11.16 5.18 -16.90
C ILE A 63 -10.93 4.01 -17.86
N LEU A 64 -11.01 2.78 -17.37
CA LEU A 64 -10.74 1.56 -18.13
C LEU A 64 -11.80 1.35 -19.22
N ALA A 65 -13.08 1.60 -18.93
CA ALA A 65 -14.14 1.51 -19.92
C ALA A 65 -14.05 2.65 -20.96
N GLU A 66 -14.04 3.91 -20.51
CA GLU A 66 -14.17 5.08 -21.41
C GLU A 66 -12.89 5.39 -22.19
N ARG A 67 -11.71 5.27 -21.55
CA ARG A 67 -10.44 5.66 -22.17
C ARG A 67 -9.69 4.50 -22.78
N PHE A 68 -9.82 3.30 -22.22
CA PHE A 68 -9.10 2.12 -22.70
C PHE A 68 -9.99 1.15 -23.47
N GLY A 69 -11.32 1.35 -23.48
CA GLY A 69 -12.25 0.46 -24.20
C GLY A 69 -12.30 -0.95 -23.61
N MET A 70 -12.00 -1.11 -22.32
CA MET A 70 -12.03 -2.42 -21.66
C MET A 70 -13.49 -2.88 -21.53
N THR A 71 -13.76 -4.12 -21.95
CA THR A 71 -15.10 -4.71 -21.91
C THR A 71 -15.31 -5.61 -20.71
N VAL A 72 -14.23 -6.08 -20.09
CA VAL A 72 -14.25 -6.83 -18.83
C VAL A 72 -13.42 -6.09 -17.80
N ILE A 73 -13.99 -5.89 -16.61
CA ILE A 73 -13.34 -5.25 -15.46
C ILE A 73 -13.62 -6.13 -14.23
N LEU A 74 -12.55 -6.57 -13.57
CA LEU A 74 -12.57 -7.49 -12.44
C LEU A 74 -11.85 -6.82 -11.25
N PRO A 75 -12.60 -6.28 -10.27
CA PRO A 75 -12.02 -5.83 -9.02
C PRO A 75 -11.50 -7.02 -8.20
N ARG A 76 -10.39 -6.80 -7.48
CA ARG A 76 -9.77 -7.78 -6.57
C ARG A 76 -9.56 -9.15 -7.24
N ALA A 77 -9.04 -9.13 -8.45
CA ALA A 77 -8.79 -10.34 -9.21
C ALA A 77 -7.71 -11.16 -8.50
N ARG A 78 -8.10 -12.33 -8.01
CA ARG A 78 -7.22 -13.24 -7.28
C ARG A 78 -7.14 -14.57 -8.00
N ILE A 79 -5.91 -15.03 -8.23
CA ILE A 79 -5.65 -16.33 -8.83
C ILE A 79 -4.59 -17.07 -8.03
N ARG A 80 -4.83 -18.36 -7.83
CA ARG A 80 -3.90 -19.26 -7.13
C ARG A 80 -3.40 -20.31 -8.11
N LYS A 81 -2.08 -20.40 -8.27
CA LYS A 81 -1.42 -21.35 -9.18
C LYS A 81 -0.11 -21.82 -8.58
N ASN A 82 0.17 -23.12 -8.65
CA ASN A 82 1.42 -23.73 -8.17
C ASN A 82 1.78 -23.37 -6.72
N GLY A 83 0.79 -23.23 -5.84
CA GLY A 83 1.00 -22.85 -4.44
C GLY A 83 1.22 -21.35 -4.19
N GLU A 84 1.36 -20.55 -5.25
CA GLU A 84 1.46 -19.09 -5.20
C GLU A 84 0.08 -18.46 -5.44
N THR A 85 -0.20 -17.36 -4.75
CA THR A 85 -1.41 -16.54 -4.96
C THR A 85 -0.97 -15.16 -5.37
N ILE A 86 -1.50 -14.66 -6.48
CA ILE A 86 -1.37 -13.25 -6.85
C ILE A 86 -2.74 -12.57 -6.72
N GLU A 87 -2.69 -11.29 -6.38
CA GLU A 87 -3.85 -10.41 -6.30
C GLU A 87 -3.57 -9.17 -7.11
N ILE A 88 -4.58 -8.72 -7.84
CA ILE A 88 -4.56 -7.52 -8.68
C ILE A 88 -5.75 -6.67 -8.23
N ASP A 89 -5.51 -5.43 -7.82
CA ASP A 89 -6.58 -4.58 -7.29
C ASP A 89 -7.69 -4.36 -8.32
N VAL A 90 -7.32 -4.13 -9.59
CA VAL A 90 -8.24 -4.19 -10.73
C VAL A 90 -7.55 -4.82 -11.94
N LEU A 91 -8.13 -5.89 -12.47
CA LEU A 91 -7.75 -6.44 -13.77
C LEU A 91 -8.83 -6.07 -14.79
N ALA A 92 -8.42 -5.51 -15.93
CA ALA A 92 -9.34 -5.27 -17.03
C ALA A 92 -8.77 -5.77 -18.35
N TYR A 93 -9.63 -6.23 -19.25
CA TYR A 93 -9.20 -6.67 -20.57
C TYR A 93 -10.31 -6.53 -21.61
N ALA A 94 -9.90 -6.59 -22.87
CA ALA A 94 -10.77 -6.73 -24.02
C ALA A 94 -10.27 -7.87 -24.93
N ASN A 95 -11.18 -8.45 -25.71
CA ASN A 95 -10.93 -9.62 -26.56
C ASN A 95 -11.14 -9.37 -28.05
N ASP A 96 -11.82 -8.28 -28.42
CA ASP A 96 -12.21 -7.99 -29.80
C ASP A 96 -11.14 -7.13 -30.50
N ASP A 97 -11.50 -5.93 -30.97
CA ASP A 97 -10.58 -4.99 -31.65
C ASP A 97 -9.39 -4.56 -30.79
N ILE A 98 -9.51 -4.75 -29.46
CA ILE A 98 -8.49 -4.44 -28.47
C ILE A 98 -8.02 -5.74 -27.83
N ASN A 99 -6.79 -6.15 -28.13
CA ASN A 99 -6.16 -7.34 -27.55
C ASN A 99 -5.18 -6.95 -26.42
N LEU A 100 -5.72 -6.43 -25.31
CA LEU A 100 -4.97 -5.82 -24.22
C LEU A 100 -5.54 -6.26 -22.86
N ALA A 101 -4.64 -6.51 -21.91
CA ALA A 101 -4.93 -6.59 -20.48
C ALA A 101 -4.27 -5.40 -19.75
N VAL A 102 -5.01 -4.78 -18.84
CA VAL A 102 -4.59 -3.66 -18.00
C VAL A 102 -4.65 -4.11 -16.55
N LEU A 103 -3.50 -4.08 -15.88
CA LEU A 103 -3.35 -4.40 -14.47
C LEU A 103 -3.24 -3.09 -13.70
N VAL A 104 -4.11 -2.89 -12.71
CA VAL A 104 -4.08 -1.70 -11.86
C VAL A 104 -3.69 -2.10 -10.46
N GLU A 105 -2.70 -1.39 -9.91
CA GLU A 105 -2.31 -1.44 -8.51
C GLU A 105 -2.65 -0.10 -7.85
N VAL A 106 -3.30 -0.14 -6.69
CA VAL A 106 -3.75 1.01 -5.92
C VAL A 106 -2.99 1.06 -4.60
N LYS A 107 -2.39 2.20 -4.29
CA LYS A 107 -1.74 2.44 -2.99
C LYS A 107 -2.25 3.72 -2.34
N SER A 108 -2.53 3.66 -1.04
CA SER A 108 -2.77 4.88 -0.24
C SER A 108 -1.54 5.80 -0.27
N ARG A 109 -0.35 5.22 -0.15
CA ARG A 109 0.92 5.92 -0.36
C ARG A 109 1.82 5.14 -1.30
N VAL A 110 2.19 5.76 -2.42
CA VAL A 110 3.03 5.15 -3.44
C VAL A 110 4.50 5.33 -3.11
N LYS A 111 5.18 4.19 -2.94
CA LYS A 111 6.63 4.11 -2.74
C LYS A 111 7.30 3.40 -3.91
N ARG A 112 8.63 3.41 -3.94
CA ARG A 112 9.42 2.77 -5.01
C ARG A 112 9.10 1.28 -5.15
N GLU A 113 8.82 0.60 -4.03
CA GLU A 113 8.54 -0.84 -4.00
C GLU A 113 7.30 -1.19 -4.82
N ALA A 114 6.30 -0.29 -4.88
CA ALA A 114 5.08 -0.50 -5.66
C ALA A 114 5.37 -0.60 -7.18
N ILE A 115 6.36 0.15 -7.67
CA ILE A 115 6.81 0.06 -9.08
C ILE A 115 7.37 -1.34 -9.36
N SER A 116 8.22 -1.84 -8.47
CA SER A 116 8.82 -3.17 -8.60
C SER A 116 7.79 -4.29 -8.46
N GLN A 117 6.79 -4.12 -7.61
CA GLN A 117 5.66 -5.06 -7.46
C GLN A 117 4.83 -5.14 -8.74
N LEU A 118 4.38 -3.99 -9.25
CA LEU A 118 3.59 -3.93 -10.49
C LEU A 118 4.38 -4.45 -11.70
N GLN A 119 5.70 -4.20 -11.74
CA GLN A 119 6.55 -4.75 -12.79
C GLN A 119 6.59 -6.27 -12.77
N LYS A 120 6.88 -6.88 -11.61
CA LYS A 120 6.88 -8.34 -11.46
C LYS A 120 5.52 -8.95 -11.82
N LEU A 121 4.44 -8.31 -11.37
CA LEU A 121 3.09 -8.73 -11.64
C LEU A 121 2.79 -8.71 -13.15
N THR A 122 3.14 -7.62 -13.84
CA THR A 122 2.91 -7.46 -15.28
C THR A 122 3.75 -8.43 -16.11
N GLU A 123 5.01 -8.64 -15.75
CA GLU A 123 5.92 -9.58 -16.42
C GLU A 123 5.45 -11.04 -16.29
N ARG A 124 4.92 -11.41 -15.12
CA ARG A 124 4.45 -12.77 -14.82
C ARG A 124 2.96 -12.98 -15.09
N PHE A 125 2.22 -11.96 -15.52
CA PHE A 125 0.77 -12.00 -15.68
C PHE A 125 0.29 -13.24 -16.45
N ARG A 126 0.94 -13.55 -17.57
CA ARG A 126 0.59 -14.69 -18.45
C ARG A 126 0.91 -16.06 -17.85
N GLU A 127 1.83 -16.13 -16.90
CA GLU A 127 2.09 -17.36 -16.14
C GLU A 127 0.87 -17.74 -15.31
N PHE A 128 0.16 -16.74 -14.78
CA PHE A 128 -1.02 -16.93 -13.95
C PHE A 128 -2.32 -16.97 -14.75
N PHE A 129 -2.46 -16.13 -15.78
CA PHE A 129 -3.64 -16.04 -16.66
C PHE A 129 -3.31 -16.54 -18.08
N PRO A 130 -3.16 -17.87 -18.29
CA PRO A 130 -2.81 -18.44 -19.59
C PRO A 130 -3.86 -18.17 -20.68
N GLU A 131 -5.12 -17.95 -20.33
CA GLU A 131 -6.20 -17.51 -21.20
C GLU A 131 -5.94 -16.13 -21.85
N HIS A 132 -4.98 -15.37 -21.30
CA HIS A 132 -4.56 -14.06 -21.80
C HIS A 132 -3.14 -14.06 -22.38
N ARG A 133 -2.56 -15.24 -22.67
CA ARG A 133 -1.18 -15.37 -23.17
C ARG A 133 -0.88 -14.52 -24.41
N ASP A 134 -1.86 -14.37 -25.30
CA ASP A 134 -1.72 -13.69 -26.59
C ASP A 134 -2.05 -12.19 -26.50
N LYS A 135 -2.44 -11.68 -25.32
CA LYS A 135 -2.73 -10.25 -25.11
C LYS A 135 -1.46 -9.49 -24.82
N ALA A 136 -1.39 -8.22 -25.23
CA ALA A 136 -0.45 -7.29 -24.61
C ALA A 136 -0.86 -7.05 -23.14
N ALA A 137 0.10 -6.85 -22.24
CA ALA A 137 -0.16 -6.46 -20.86
C ALA A 137 0.39 -5.06 -20.57
N MET A 138 -0.33 -4.25 -19.79
CA MET A 138 0.17 -2.94 -19.32
C MET A 138 -0.25 -2.68 -17.89
N GLY A 139 0.52 -1.84 -17.18
CA GLY A 139 0.27 -1.49 -15.79
C GLY A 139 -0.18 -0.04 -15.59
N ILE A 140 -1.09 0.17 -14.65
CA ILE A 140 -1.44 1.49 -14.09
C ILE A 140 -1.13 1.46 -12.59
N LEU A 141 -0.29 2.38 -12.14
CA LEU A 141 -0.03 2.61 -10.72
C LEU A 141 -0.86 3.80 -10.25
N ALA A 142 -1.86 3.52 -9.43
CA ALA A 142 -2.74 4.51 -8.84
C ALA A 142 -2.35 4.76 -7.38
N GLY A 143 -2.40 6.02 -6.94
CA GLY A 143 -2.33 6.28 -5.51
C GLY A 143 -2.74 7.67 -5.06
N VAL A 144 -3.02 7.78 -3.77
CA VAL A 144 -3.48 9.03 -3.13
C VAL A 144 -2.30 9.94 -2.84
N ASP A 145 -1.30 9.44 -2.12
CA ASP A 145 -0.07 10.17 -1.80
C ASP A 145 1.12 9.61 -2.57
N TRP A 146 1.94 10.49 -3.14
CA TRP A 146 3.10 10.13 -3.96
C TRP A 146 4.35 10.79 -3.42
N ASP A 147 5.36 10.00 -3.06
CA ASP A 147 6.67 10.54 -2.73
C ASP A 147 7.29 11.25 -3.97
N ARG A 148 8.10 12.29 -3.71
CA ARG A 148 8.76 13.07 -4.76
C ARG A 148 9.52 12.15 -5.73
N SER A 149 9.38 12.40 -7.04
CA SER A 149 9.98 11.61 -8.14
C SER A 149 9.43 10.19 -8.36
N ILE A 150 8.59 9.64 -7.49
CA ILE A 150 8.08 8.27 -7.68
C ILE A 150 7.17 8.16 -8.90
N ALA A 151 6.32 9.17 -9.14
CA ALA A 151 5.50 9.22 -10.34
C ALA A 151 6.33 9.21 -11.63
N GLU A 152 7.47 9.90 -11.64
CA GLU A 152 8.37 9.90 -12.80
C GLU A 152 9.04 8.55 -12.99
N LYS A 153 9.53 7.94 -11.91
CA LYS A 153 10.13 6.59 -11.97
C LYS A 153 9.14 5.52 -12.41
N ALA A 154 7.87 5.65 -12.03
CA ALA A 154 6.82 4.74 -12.49
C ALA A 154 6.61 4.87 -14.01
N ARG A 155 6.65 6.10 -14.53
CA ARG A 155 6.60 6.37 -15.98
C ARG A 155 7.84 5.87 -16.71
N GLU A 156 9.03 6.09 -16.17
CA GLU A 156 10.29 5.54 -16.71
C GLU A 156 10.25 4.00 -16.79
N ALA A 157 9.61 3.34 -15.80
CA ALA A 157 9.38 1.90 -15.82
C ALA A 157 8.30 1.44 -16.81
N GLY A 158 7.59 2.39 -17.45
CA GLY A 158 6.59 2.14 -18.48
C GLY A 158 5.15 2.08 -17.96
N PHE A 159 4.89 2.46 -16.70
CA PHE A 159 3.53 2.47 -16.14
C PHE A 159 2.83 3.81 -16.35
N LEU A 160 1.52 3.75 -16.58
CA LEU A 160 0.69 4.93 -16.39
C LEU A 160 0.57 5.23 -14.89
N THR A 161 0.47 6.51 -14.58
CA THR A 161 0.21 6.97 -13.21
C THR A 161 -1.20 7.52 -13.11
N ALA A 162 -1.88 7.23 -12.00
CA ALA A 162 -3.15 7.82 -11.65
C ALA A 162 -3.13 8.36 -10.23
N SER A 163 -3.80 9.49 -10.00
CA SER A 163 -3.87 10.10 -8.66
C SER A 163 -5.27 10.67 -8.41
N ILE A 164 -5.64 10.74 -7.14
CA ILE A 164 -6.92 11.35 -6.74
C ILE A 164 -6.89 12.87 -6.96
N ARG A 165 -7.95 13.40 -7.58
CA ARG A 165 -8.25 14.82 -7.82
C ARG A 165 -9.75 14.98 -7.68
N ASP A 166 -10.19 15.93 -6.85
CA ASP A 166 -11.62 16.18 -6.61
C ASP A 166 -12.41 14.88 -6.33
N GLU A 167 -11.90 14.08 -5.39
CA GLU A 167 -12.47 12.78 -4.95
C GLU A 167 -12.44 11.64 -5.98
N MET A 168 -11.98 11.89 -7.20
CA MET A 168 -11.91 10.90 -8.28
C MET A 168 -10.47 10.65 -8.73
N PHE A 169 -10.13 9.42 -9.11
CA PHE A 169 -8.83 9.17 -9.73
C PHE A 169 -8.82 9.64 -11.18
N GLU A 170 -7.71 10.24 -11.57
CA GLU A 170 -7.42 10.67 -12.93
C GLU A 170 -6.04 10.20 -13.38
N ILE A 171 -5.90 9.90 -14.68
CA ILE A 171 -4.58 9.65 -15.28
C ILE A 171 -3.75 10.93 -15.22
N THR A 172 -2.58 10.83 -14.59
CA THR A 172 -1.63 11.94 -14.42
C THR A 172 -0.42 11.84 -15.34
N ALA A 173 -0.28 10.74 -16.09
CA ALA A 173 0.72 10.63 -17.13
C ALA A 173 0.46 11.67 -18.26
N PRO A 174 1.52 12.28 -18.82
CA PRO A 174 1.38 13.20 -19.96
C PRO A 174 0.63 12.57 -21.13
N LYS A 175 -0.06 13.37 -21.96
CA LYS A 175 -0.85 12.85 -23.08
C LYS A 175 0.00 12.11 -24.12
N GLU A 176 1.26 12.51 -24.25
CA GLU A 176 2.23 11.95 -25.18
C GLU A 176 2.88 10.67 -24.64
N PHE A 177 2.69 10.38 -23.35
CA PHE A 177 3.26 9.20 -22.72
C PHE A 177 2.64 7.92 -23.27
N ARG A 178 3.49 6.98 -23.68
CA ARG A 178 3.08 5.65 -24.11
C ARG A 178 3.49 4.63 -23.07
N ALA A 179 2.49 4.01 -22.44
CA ALA A 179 2.72 2.90 -21.53
C ALA A 179 3.45 1.76 -22.24
N ARG A 180 4.36 1.11 -21.53
CA ARG A 180 4.99 -0.11 -22.02
C ARG A 180 3.92 -1.19 -22.14
N ARG A 181 4.04 -1.97 -23.21
CA ARG A 181 3.27 -3.20 -23.42
C ARG A 181 4.25 -4.36 -23.28
N TRP A 182 4.05 -5.16 -22.24
CA TRP A 182 4.77 -6.42 -22.02
C TRP A 182 4.09 -7.53 -22.80
#